data_AF-A0A441X8I8-F1
#
_entry.id   AF-A0A441X8I8-F1
#
_cell.length_a   1.000
_cell.length_b   1.000
_cell.length_c   1.000
_cell.angle_alpha   90.00
_cell.angle_beta   90.00
_cell.angle_gamma   90.00
#
_symmetry.space_group_name_H-M   'P 1'
#
loop_
_entity.id
_entity.type
_entity.pdbx_description
1 polymer ?
#
loop_
_entity_poly.entity_id
_entity_poly.type
_entity_poly.pdbx_seq_one_letter_code
_entity_poly.pdbx_strand_id
1 'polypeptide(L)'
;MALTEETTSTAGTRLDEQGAASQTMQGELPYFLDTSRSPRETFDRFPNWLQPLITAVSGKPLRGQSPVFTVPPVGRLAIDLAKFAAGIGLAVTFLLMGGVWLLALPFAWILTVNGASSLKLISHYAAHACVTGNKRLDNWVGEVLTAFVLASNMDEYAHGHTMKHHGMEGIGTADDPDMGLLFMMGFETGREISWYKKRLLLSLISPRYHLLFLWDRLRSNFITGSTTRRLMAWSMHGVILGLVVWLGDLNVWFLAWFVPVGPLLAISIGLQVPAEHLWLSRRASNEAPRDFVRRISHGRFFLVAAPRRDLSWGEALLAWGYWSAAMLGPMLERGFVCVSVMPAHDFHHRHARIMEWPVEHYLRQHEIDRGASDYRDIYGNSAALGAFFATWSQLPRNFVPHHLTLLGACERRF
;
A
#
# COMPACT_ATOMS: atom_id res chain seq x y z
N MET A 1 11.92 55.92 -41.40
CA MET A 1 11.96 57.40 -41.46
C MET A 1 11.35 57.88 -40.16
N ALA A 2 12.16 57.86 -39.10
CA ALA A 2 12.76 59.03 -38.44
C ALA A 2 11.84 59.54 -37.30
N LEU A 3 12.19 59.25 -36.04
CA LEU A 3 12.73 60.18 -35.00
C LEU A 3 11.57 60.89 -34.27
N THR A 4 11.44 61.07 -32.95
CA THR A 4 12.32 61.16 -31.75
C THR A 4 11.35 61.24 -30.54
N GLU A 5 11.66 60.86 -29.30
CA GLU A 5 12.56 61.55 -28.36
C GLU A 5 13.01 60.63 -27.22
N GLU A 6 14.30 60.72 -26.91
CA GLU A 6 14.95 60.33 -25.66
C GLU A 6 14.68 61.37 -24.57
N THR A 7 14.65 60.94 -23.31
CA THR A 7 15.35 61.66 -22.22
C THR A 7 15.93 60.66 -21.22
N THR A 8 17.25 60.56 -21.23
CA THR A 8 18.14 60.00 -20.22
C THR A 8 18.31 60.93 -19.02
N SER A 9 18.52 60.42 -17.79
CA SER A 9 19.63 60.87 -16.93
C SER A 9 19.79 60.10 -15.59
N THR A 10 20.83 59.24 -15.57
CA THR A 10 21.86 58.99 -14.52
C THR A 10 21.54 58.77 -13.03
N ALA A 11 21.78 57.52 -12.61
CA ALA A 11 22.82 57.05 -11.68
C ALA A 11 23.18 57.82 -10.38
N GLY A 12 23.13 57.09 -9.26
CA GLY A 12 23.78 57.45 -8.00
C GLY A 12 23.67 56.33 -6.94
N THR A 13 24.68 55.46 -6.91
CA THR A 13 24.93 54.38 -5.93
C THR A 13 25.06 54.88 -4.49
N ARG A 14 24.44 54.16 -3.53
CA ARG A 14 25.00 53.91 -2.19
C ARG A 14 24.67 52.50 -1.72
N LEU A 15 25.74 51.79 -1.41
CA LEU A 15 25.81 50.57 -0.60
C LEU A 15 25.47 50.94 0.85
N ASP A 16 24.77 50.03 1.54
CA ASP A 16 24.89 49.67 2.96
C ASP A 16 23.88 48.52 3.16
N GLU A 17 24.31 47.26 3.13
CA GLU A 17 24.65 46.48 4.33
C GLU A 17 23.67 46.69 5.50
N GLN A 18 22.66 45.81 5.60
CA GLN A 18 22.28 45.07 6.82
C GLN A 18 20.89 44.45 6.64
N GLY A 19 20.86 43.13 6.53
CA GLY A 19 19.62 42.35 6.45
C GLY A 19 19.86 40.86 6.26
N ALA A 20 21.00 40.35 6.73
CA ALA A 20 21.24 38.91 6.82
C ALA A 20 20.54 38.37 8.07
N ALA A 21 19.33 37.82 7.90
CA ALA A 21 18.82 36.68 8.65
C ALA A 21 17.39 36.35 8.17
N SER A 22 17.16 35.07 7.92
CA SER A 22 15.87 34.45 7.52
C SER A 22 15.62 34.32 6.02
N GLN A 23 16.60 33.76 5.29
CA GLN A 23 16.26 32.84 4.21
C GLN A 23 15.82 31.52 4.85
N THR A 24 14.57 31.20 4.63
CA THR A 24 13.88 30.01 5.13
C THR A 24 14.55 28.73 4.58
N MET A 25 15.20 27.95 5.46
CA MET A 25 15.82 26.63 5.18
C MET A 25 14.89 25.59 4.51
N GLN A 26 13.60 25.88 4.34
CA GLN A 26 12.64 24.95 3.72
C GLN A 26 12.81 24.81 2.20
N GLY A 27 13.53 25.71 1.53
CA GLY A 27 13.87 25.60 0.10
C GLY A 27 15.14 24.81 -0.21
N GLU A 28 16.01 24.54 0.78
CA GLU A 28 17.35 23.98 0.54
C GLU A 28 17.45 22.48 0.82
N LEU A 29 16.55 21.88 1.61
CA LEU A 29 16.65 20.46 1.98
C LEU A 29 16.62 19.47 0.80
N PRO A 30 15.88 19.71 -0.31
CA PRO A 30 15.93 18.85 -1.49
C PRO A 30 17.29 18.87 -2.22
N TYR A 31 18.12 19.90 -2.01
CA TYR A 31 19.44 20.05 -2.64
C TYR A 31 20.41 18.90 -2.29
N PHE A 32 20.25 18.33 -1.09
CA PHE A 32 21.15 17.31 -0.57
C PHE A 32 20.96 15.93 -1.18
N LEU A 33 19.80 15.67 -1.80
CA LEU A 33 19.48 14.36 -2.37
C LEU A 33 19.89 14.28 -3.84
N ASP A 34 20.34 13.10 -4.29
CA ASP A 34 20.64 12.85 -5.70
C ASP A 34 19.33 12.70 -6.51
N THR A 35 18.86 13.79 -7.09
CA THR A 35 17.65 13.82 -7.95
C THR A 35 17.95 13.58 -9.43
N SER A 36 19.22 13.34 -9.79
CA SER A 36 19.63 13.15 -11.19
C SER A 36 19.20 11.80 -11.77
N ARG A 37 18.86 10.84 -10.90
CA ARG A 37 18.47 9.47 -11.23
C ARG A 37 17.25 9.06 -10.40
N SER A 38 16.64 7.93 -10.75
CA SER A 38 15.55 7.40 -9.92
C SER A 38 16.08 7.04 -8.51
N PRO A 39 15.26 7.19 -7.45
CA PRO A 39 15.71 6.94 -6.08
C PRO A 39 16.46 5.62 -5.89
N ARG A 40 16.01 4.52 -6.51
CA ARG A 40 16.69 3.22 -6.38
C ARG A 40 18.09 3.21 -6.98
N GLU A 41 18.30 3.87 -8.11
CA GLU A 41 19.58 3.87 -8.83
C GLU A 41 20.66 4.67 -8.10
N THR A 42 20.28 5.60 -7.20
CA THR A 42 21.23 6.31 -6.33
C THR A 42 21.95 5.41 -5.31
N PHE A 43 21.40 4.21 -5.05
CA PHE A 43 21.97 3.22 -4.12
C PHE A 43 22.98 2.28 -4.79
N ASP A 44 23.27 2.43 -6.09
CA ASP A 44 24.37 1.74 -6.77
C ASP A 44 25.75 1.97 -6.14
N ARG A 45 25.85 3.01 -5.31
CA ARG A 45 27.04 3.35 -4.50
C ARG A 45 27.36 2.34 -3.41
N PHE A 46 26.38 1.54 -2.99
CA PHE A 46 26.55 0.56 -1.93
C PHE A 46 27.06 -0.77 -2.47
N PRO A 47 27.87 -1.52 -1.71
CA PRO A 47 28.33 -2.84 -2.10
C PRO A 47 27.21 -3.79 -2.52
N ASN A 48 27.50 -4.66 -3.48
CA ASN A 48 26.53 -5.61 -4.05
C ASN A 48 25.85 -6.50 -2.98
N TRP A 49 26.52 -6.80 -1.87
CA TRP A 49 25.96 -7.63 -0.79
C TRP A 49 24.85 -6.92 0.01
N LEU A 50 24.75 -5.57 -0.03
CA LEU A 50 23.66 -4.81 0.58
C LEU A 50 22.45 -4.62 -0.33
N GLN A 51 22.62 -4.76 -1.66
CA GLN A 51 21.56 -4.53 -2.64
C GLN A 51 20.31 -5.41 -2.42
N PRO A 52 20.41 -6.70 -2.01
CA PRO A 52 19.25 -7.52 -1.70
C PRO A 52 18.43 -6.98 -0.54
N LEU A 53 19.08 -6.46 0.52
CA LEU A 53 18.40 -5.87 1.67
C LEU A 53 17.67 -4.58 1.27
N ILE A 54 18.33 -3.70 0.53
CA ILE A 54 17.72 -2.47 -0.01
C ILE A 54 16.51 -2.81 -0.88
N THR A 55 16.60 -3.89 -1.66
CA THR A 55 15.50 -4.36 -2.53
C THR A 55 14.35 -4.93 -1.73
N ALA A 56 14.61 -5.74 -0.71
CA ALA A 56 13.58 -6.31 0.16
C ALA A 56 12.77 -5.21 0.88
N VAL A 57 13.49 -4.19 1.36
CA VAL A 57 12.92 -3.02 2.04
C VAL A 57 12.15 -2.15 1.06
N SER A 58 12.74 -1.76 -0.06
CA SER A 58 12.13 -0.82 -1.01
C SER A 58 11.04 -1.43 -1.90
N GLY A 59 11.11 -2.74 -2.14
CA GLY A 59 10.36 -3.43 -3.18
C GLY A 59 10.89 -3.22 -4.60
N LYS A 60 12.00 -2.49 -4.80
CA LYS A 60 12.55 -2.15 -6.12
C LYS A 60 13.97 -2.71 -6.28
N PRO A 61 14.22 -3.63 -7.24
CA PRO A 61 15.58 -4.04 -7.58
C PRO A 61 16.33 -2.95 -8.33
N LEU A 62 17.67 -2.97 -8.24
CA LEU A 62 18.54 -2.20 -9.13
C LEU A 62 18.48 -2.80 -10.54
N ARG A 63 18.76 -1.99 -11.57
CA ARG A 63 18.97 -2.49 -12.93
C ARG A 63 19.94 -3.67 -12.98
N GLY A 64 19.55 -4.75 -13.66
CA GLY A 64 20.34 -5.97 -13.81
C GLY A 64 20.45 -6.84 -12.55
N GLN A 65 19.82 -6.44 -11.43
CA GLN A 65 19.88 -7.21 -10.19
C GLN A 65 19.08 -8.51 -10.32
N SER A 66 19.63 -9.60 -9.78
CA SER A 66 18.95 -10.89 -9.65
C SER A 66 18.75 -11.24 -8.17
N PRO A 67 17.72 -12.04 -7.82
CA PRO A 67 17.52 -12.50 -6.46
C PRO A 67 18.70 -13.38 -6.03
N VAL A 68 19.20 -13.17 -4.80
CA VAL A 68 20.26 -14.03 -4.23
C VAL A 68 19.71 -15.42 -3.89
N PHE A 69 18.47 -15.47 -3.41
CA PHE A 69 17.73 -16.69 -3.20
C PHE A 69 16.28 -16.49 -3.63
N THR A 70 15.67 -17.53 -4.17
CA THR A 70 14.25 -17.56 -4.49
C THR A 70 13.53 -18.37 -3.42
N VAL A 71 12.40 -17.85 -2.95
CA VAL A 71 11.54 -18.56 -2.00
C VAL A 71 10.34 -19.09 -2.78
N PRO A 72 10.06 -20.40 -2.76
CA PRO A 72 8.85 -20.92 -3.40
C PRO A 72 7.60 -20.38 -2.69
N PRO A 73 6.44 -20.31 -3.36
CA PRO A 73 5.20 -19.78 -2.77
C PRO A 73 4.83 -20.36 -1.38
N VAL A 74 4.99 -21.68 -1.18
CA VAL A 74 4.74 -22.33 0.11
C VAL A 74 5.76 -21.90 1.18
N GLY A 75 7.02 -21.71 0.80
CA GLY A 75 8.03 -21.13 1.69
C GLY A 75 7.68 -19.71 2.09
N ARG A 76 7.09 -18.93 1.17
CA ARG A 76 6.63 -17.57 1.46
C ARG A 76 5.46 -17.56 2.44
N LEU A 77 4.54 -18.52 2.33
CA LEU A 77 3.50 -18.74 3.33
C LEU A 77 4.07 -18.97 4.73
N ALA A 78 5.07 -19.84 4.87
CA ALA A 78 5.71 -20.09 6.17
C ALA A 78 6.35 -18.82 6.75
N ILE A 79 7.02 -18.02 5.92
CA ILE A 79 7.62 -16.74 6.33
C ILE A 79 6.53 -15.75 6.79
N ASP A 80 5.42 -15.64 6.05
CA ASP A 80 4.35 -14.69 6.37
C ASP A 80 3.56 -15.11 7.62
N LEU A 81 3.38 -16.41 7.86
CA LEU A 81 2.86 -16.96 9.12
C LEU A 81 3.80 -16.69 10.30
N ALA A 82 5.11 -16.92 10.11
CA ALA A 82 6.10 -16.67 11.16
C ALA A 82 6.15 -15.18 11.54
N LYS A 83 6.07 -14.27 10.57
CA LYS A 83 5.97 -12.82 10.83
C LYS A 83 4.71 -12.48 11.62
N PHE A 84 3.56 -13.01 11.20
CA PHE A 84 2.30 -12.79 11.92
C PHE A 84 2.39 -13.29 13.38
N ALA A 85 2.86 -14.52 13.58
CA ALA A 85 3.04 -15.11 14.90
C ALA A 85 4.06 -14.33 15.76
N ALA A 86 5.15 -13.84 15.17
CA ALA A 86 6.13 -13.00 15.84
C ALA A 86 5.52 -11.67 16.30
N GLY A 87 4.68 -11.04 15.48
CA GLY A 87 3.94 -9.83 15.86
C GLY A 87 3.04 -10.06 17.07
N ILE A 88 2.25 -11.15 17.07
CA ILE A 88 1.43 -11.55 18.21
C ILE A 88 2.30 -11.83 19.44
N GLY A 89 3.36 -12.62 19.30
CA GLY A 89 4.26 -12.98 20.40
C GLY A 89 4.94 -11.77 21.04
N LEU A 90 5.38 -10.80 20.23
CA LEU A 90 5.92 -9.53 20.73
C LEU A 90 4.86 -8.72 21.48
N ALA A 91 3.64 -8.62 20.94
CA ALA A 91 2.56 -7.91 21.62
C ALA A 91 2.23 -8.54 22.98
N VAL A 92 2.11 -9.87 23.04
CA VAL A 92 1.91 -10.61 24.30
C VAL A 92 3.05 -10.35 25.27
N THR A 93 4.31 -10.43 24.81
CA THR A 93 5.49 -10.16 25.64
C THR A 93 5.46 -8.75 26.22
N PHE A 94 5.18 -7.73 25.41
CA PHE A 94 5.11 -6.34 25.88
C PHE A 94 3.96 -6.10 26.86
N LEU A 95 2.81 -6.76 26.67
CA LEU A 95 1.68 -6.70 27.61
C LEU A 95 2.03 -7.33 28.96
N LEU A 96 2.71 -8.47 28.95
CA LEU A 96 3.15 -9.15 30.18
C LEU A 96 4.23 -8.37 30.93
N MET A 97 5.14 -7.71 30.22
CA MET A 97 6.17 -6.86 30.84
C MET A 97 5.60 -5.56 31.43
N GLY A 98 4.53 -5.02 30.84
CA GLY A 98 3.87 -3.80 31.31
C GLY A 98 4.77 -2.55 31.30
N GLY A 99 4.33 -1.49 32.00
CA GLY A 99 5.10 -0.25 32.16
C GLY A 99 5.52 0.40 30.83
N VAL A 100 6.80 0.74 30.71
CA VAL A 100 7.35 1.41 29.52
C VAL A 100 7.28 0.54 28.26
N TRP A 101 7.24 -0.80 28.39
CA TRP A 101 7.16 -1.72 27.25
C TRP A 101 5.84 -1.63 26.50
N LEU A 102 4.78 -1.10 27.12
CA LEU A 102 3.51 -0.84 26.44
C LEU A 102 3.67 0.18 25.29
N LEU A 103 4.66 1.08 25.36
CA LEU A 103 4.98 2.01 24.28
C LEU A 103 5.52 1.31 23.02
N ALA A 104 5.98 0.05 23.13
CA ALA A 104 6.48 -0.74 22.01
C ALA A 104 5.37 -1.53 21.27
N LEU A 105 4.13 -1.54 21.79
CA LEU A 105 3.00 -2.23 21.14
C LEU A 105 2.77 -1.84 19.68
N PRO A 106 2.89 -0.55 19.27
CA PRO A 106 2.73 -0.20 17.86
C PRO A 106 3.67 -0.94 16.91
N PHE A 107 4.90 -1.28 17.33
CA PHE A 107 5.82 -2.05 16.50
C PHE A 107 5.35 -3.50 16.33
N ALA A 108 4.86 -4.12 17.40
CA ALA A 108 4.26 -5.45 17.34
C ALA A 108 3.00 -5.45 16.45
N TRP A 109 2.15 -4.44 16.57
CA TRP A 109 0.96 -4.27 15.73
C TRP A 109 1.30 -4.10 14.25
N ILE A 110 2.31 -3.29 13.91
CA ILE A 110 2.77 -3.15 12.52
C ILE A 110 3.20 -4.51 11.97
N LEU A 111 3.94 -5.30 12.74
CA LEU A 111 4.37 -6.63 12.31
C LEU A 111 3.19 -7.60 12.15
N THR A 112 2.23 -7.59 13.08
CA THR A 112 1.00 -8.41 12.97
C THR A 112 0.17 -8.03 11.76
N VAL A 113 -0.06 -6.72 11.52
CA VAL A 113 -0.78 -6.24 10.32
C VAL A 113 -0.02 -6.59 9.05
N ASN A 114 1.31 -6.48 9.05
CA ASN A 114 2.15 -6.91 7.94
C ASN A 114 1.93 -8.39 7.60
N GLY A 115 2.00 -9.25 8.61
CA GLY A 115 1.72 -10.67 8.48
C GLY A 115 0.32 -10.92 7.95
N ALA A 116 -0.70 -10.32 8.55
CA ALA A 116 -2.10 -10.52 8.16
C ALA A 116 -2.38 -10.09 6.72
N SER A 117 -1.92 -8.90 6.33
CA SER A 117 -2.03 -8.40 4.96
C SER A 117 -1.23 -9.27 3.97
N SER A 118 -0.09 -9.81 4.39
CA SER A 118 0.69 -10.74 3.55
C SER A 118 -0.04 -12.08 3.36
N LEU A 119 -0.67 -12.63 4.41
CA LEU A 119 -1.49 -13.85 4.32
C LEU A 119 -2.71 -13.65 3.41
N LYS A 120 -3.38 -12.49 3.49
CA LYS A 120 -4.43 -12.10 2.54
C LYS A 120 -3.90 -12.06 1.11
N LEU A 121 -2.70 -11.52 0.90
CA LEU A 121 -2.06 -11.51 -0.42
C LEU A 121 -1.71 -12.92 -0.90
N ILE A 122 -1.36 -13.86 -0.02
CA ILE A 122 -1.18 -15.27 -0.43
C ILE A 122 -2.51 -15.88 -0.84
N SER A 123 -3.61 -15.59 -0.13
CA SER A 123 -4.96 -15.97 -0.57
C SER A 123 -5.28 -15.40 -1.96
N HIS A 124 -4.85 -14.18 -2.26
CA HIS A 124 -4.94 -13.60 -3.60
C HIS A 124 -4.25 -14.47 -4.65
N TYR A 125 -2.99 -14.86 -4.45
CA TYR A 125 -2.30 -15.77 -5.39
C TYR A 125 -2.92 -17.17 -5.46
N ALA A 126 -3.49 -17.65 -4.35
CA ALA A 126 -4.26 -18.88 -4.35
C ALA A 126 -5.52 -18.81 -5.24
N ALA A 127 -6.15 -17.63 -5.38
CA ALA A 127 -7.26 -17.43 -6.33
C ALA A 127 -6.84 -17.71 -7.78
N HIS A 128 -5.56 -17.46 -8.08
CA HIS A 128 -4.95 -17.69 -9.38
C HIS A 128 -4.34 -19.09 -9.53
N ALA A 129 -4.52 -19.98 -8.54
CA ALA A 129 -3.86 -21.29 -8.45
C ALA A 129 -2.32 -21.19 -8.49
N CYS A 130 -1.75 -20.13 -7.88
CA CYS A 130 -0.32 -19.81 -7.93
C CYS A 130 0.46 -20.12 -6.64
N VAL A 131 -0.13 -20.82 -5.67
CA VAL A 131 0.58 -21.23 -4.44
C VAL A 131 1.14 -22.65 -4.58
N THR A 132 0.31 -23.61 -4.98
CA THR A 132 0.73 -25.00 -5.20
C THR A 132 0.62 -25.44 -6.65
N GLY A 133 -0.02 -24.63 -7.51
CA GLY A 133 -0.37 -25.02 -8.88
C GLY A 133 -1.64 -25.88 -8.97
N ASN A 134 -2.17 -26.35 -7.84
CA ASN A 134 -3.40 -27.14 -7.79
C ASN A 134 -4.57 -26.27 -7.34
N LYS A 135 -5.51 -25.98 -8.25
CA LYS A 135 -6.68 -25.12 -7.99
C LYS A 135 -7.48 -25.52 -6.74
N ARG A 136 -7.66 -26.81 -6.47
CA ARG A 136 -8.45 -27.27 -5.30
C ARG A 136 -7.69 -27.02 -4.01
N LEU A 137 -6.40 -27.36 -3.99
CA LEU A 137 -5.56 -27.14 -2.82
C LEU A 137 -5.38 -25.64 -2.56
N ASP A 138 -5.16 -24.85 -3.60
CA ASP A 138 -5.03 -23.40 -3.47
C ASP A 138 -6.33 -22.76 -3.01
N ASN A 139 -7.50 -23.17 -3.52
CA ASN A 139 -8.77 -22.70 -2.98
C ASN A 139 -8.90 -23.00 -1.48
N TRP A 140 -8.49 -24.20 -1.05
CA TRP A 140 -8.51 -24.57 0.37
C TRP A 140 -7.50 -23.76 1.20
N VAL A 141 -6.29 -23.55 0.70
CA VAL A 141 -5.29 -22.66 1.33
C VAL A 141 -5.87 -21.25 1.46
N GLY A 142 -6.44 -20.71 0.38
CA GLY A 142 -7.10 -19.41 0.36
C GLY A 142 -8.21 -19.30 1.40
N GLU A 143 -9.10 -20.29 1.48
CA GLU A 143 -10.17 -20.39 2.48
C GLU A 143 -9.61 -20.37 3.92
N VAL A 144 -8.63 -21.22 4.23
CA VAL A 144 -8.04 -21.27 5.58
C VAL A 144 -7.39 -19.93 5.95
N LEU A 145 -6.61 -19.34 5.05
CA LEU A 145 -5.92 -18.09 5.31
C LEU A 145 -6.88 -16.91 5.47
N THR A 146 -7.90 -16.80 4.62
CA THR A 146 -8.89 -15.72 4.76
C THR A 146 -9.75 -15.92 6.01
N ALA A 147 -10.08 -17.16 6.40
CA ALA A 147 -10.77 -17.42 7.67
C ALA A 147 -9.89 -17.00 8.84
N PHE A 148 -8.60 -17.34 8.80
CA PHE A 148 -7.61 -17.02 9.81
C PHE A 148 -7.54 -15.52 10.13
N VAL A 149 -7.40 -14.69 9.11
CA VAL A 149 -7.30 -13.22 9.27
C VAL A 149 -8.65 -12.49 9.19
N LEU A 150 -9.77 -13.21 9.24
CA LEU A 150 -11.12 -12.66 9.08
C LEU A 150 -11.28 -11.80 7.82
N ALA A 151 -10.69 -12.20 6.69
CA ALA A 151 -10.99 -11.63 5.39
C ALA A 151 -12.24 -12.30 4.78
N SER A 152 -12.77 -11.72 3.70
CA SER A 152 -13.89 -12.29 2.96
C SER A 152 -13.60 -13.71 2.47
N ASN A 153 -14.63 -14.55 2.38
CA ASN A 153 -14.47 -15.94 1.97
C ASN A 153 -13.95 -16.07 0.52
N MET A 154 -13.35 -17.23 0.21
CA MET A 154 -12.62 -17.42 -1.03
C MET A 154 -13.56 -17.48 -2.24
N ASP A 155 -14.77 -18.02 -2.07
CA ASP A 155 -15.75 -18.09 -3.15
C ASP A 155 -16.17 -16.69 -3.64
N GLU A 156 -16.55 -15.80 -2.70
CA GLU A 156 -16.88 -14.39 -2.98
C GLU A 156 -15.67 -13.65 -3.56
N TYR A 157 -14.51 -13.82 -2.91
CA TYR A 157 -13.29 -13.12 -3.26
C TYR A 157 -12.75 -13.54 -4.63
N ALA A 158 -12.51 -14.83 -4.87
CA ALA A 158 -11.88 -15.33 -6.09
C ALA A 158 -12.70 -15.03 -7.34
N HIS A 159 -14.03 -15.14 -7.25
CA HIS A 159 -14.91 -14.86 -8.38
C HIS A 159 -14.85 -13.37 -8.77
N GLY A 160 -15.06 -12.46 -7.81
CA GLY A 160 -14.98 -11.02 -8.07
C GLY A 160 -13.57 -10.61 -8.52
N HIS A 161 -12.55 -11.14 -7.85
CA HIS A 161 -11.16 -10.77 -8.06
C HIS A 161 -10.63 -11.22 -9.43
N THR A 162 -10.81 -12.49 -9.79
CA THR A 162 -10.26 -13.02 -11.05
C THR A 162 -11.07 -12.61 -12.28
N MET A 163 -12.40 -12.47 -12.16
CA MET A 163 -13.26 -12.18 -13.31
C MET A 163 -13.48 -10.69 -13.53
N LYS A 164 -13.50 -9.87 -12.47
CA LYS A 164 -13.76 -8.43 -12.58
C LYS A 164 -12.49 -7.62 -12.35
N HIS A 165 -11.85 -7.76 -11.18
CA HIS A 165 -10.70 -6.94 -10.81
C HIS A 165 -9.46 -7.20 -11.68
N HIS A 166 -9.17 -8.45 -12.04
CA HIS A 166 -8.17 -8.81 -13.05
C HIS A 166 -8.78 -9.01 -14.44
N GLY A 167 -10.09 -8.79 -14.57
CA GLY A 167 -10.81 -8.84 -15.83
C GLY A 167 -10.51 -7.61 -16.68
N MET A 168 -10.28 -7.82 -17.97
CA MET A 168 -9.95 -6.75 -18.94
C MET A 168 -11.02 -5.67 -19.08
N GLU A 169 -12.25 -5.97 -18.66
CA GLU A 169 -13.39 -5.05 -18.73
C GLU A 169 -13.79 -4.46 -17.37
N GLY A 170 -13.39 -5.12 -16.26
CA GLY A 170 -13.85 -4.76 -14.92
C GLY A 170 -12.86 -3.92 -14.11
N ILE A 171 -11.55 -4.07 -14.35
CA ILE A 171 -10.51 -3.46 -13.53
C ILE A 171 -10.61 -1.93 -13.47
N GLY A 172 -10.61 -1.40 -12.25
CA GLY A 172 -10.62 0.04 -12.03
C GLY A 172 -11.91 0.73 -12.49
N THR A 173 -12.96 -0.01 -12.85
CA THR A 173 -14.27 0.53 -13.23
C THR A 173 -15.21 0.59 -12.03
N ALA A 174 -16.40 1.18 -12.18
CA ALA A 174 -17.42 1.20 -11.14
C ALA A 174 -17.90 -0.22 -10.71
N ASP A 175 -17.74 -1.21 -11.60
CA ASP A 175 -18.14 -2.60 -11.36
C ASP A 175 -17.02 -3.45 -10.72
N ASP A 176 -15.83 -2.88 -10.53
CA ASP A 176 -14.74 -3.52 -9.80
C ASP A 176 -15.17 -3.78 -8.34
N PRO A 177 -15.05 -5.01 -7.81
CA PRO A 177 -15.45 -5.32 -6.44
C PRO A 177 -14.77 -4.43 -5.39
N ASP A 178 -13.55 -3.96 -5.65
CA ASP A 178 -12.79 -3.13 -4.71
C ASP A 178 -13.29 -1.67 -4.66
N MET A 179 -14.07 -1.21 -5.64
CA MET A 179 -14.74 0.10 -5.58
C MET A 179 -15.71 0.22 -4.42
N GLY A 180 -16.27 -0.90 -3.96
CA GLY A 180 -17.17 -0.93 -2.80
C GLY A 180 -16.50 -0.34 -1.55
N LEU A 181 -15.19 -0.53 -1.37
CA LEU A 181 -14.44 0.07 -0.28
C LEU A 181 -14.33 1.58 -0.42
N LEU A 182 -14.05 2.10 -1.62
CA LEU A 182 -13.95 3.55 -1.86
C LEU A 182 -15.28 4.25 -1.56
N PHE A 183 -16.39 3.61 -1.93
CA PHE A 183 -17.73 4.11 -1.60
C PHE A 183 -18.06 3.94 -0.12
N MET A 184 -17.66 2.86 0.54
CA MET A 184 -17.80 2.70 2.00
C MET A 184 -17.02 3.78 2.77
N MET A 185 -15.86 4.18 2.25
CA MET A 185 -15.10 5.34 2.75
C MET A 185 -15.75 6.67 2.38
N GLY A 186 -16.82 6.67 1.57
CA GLY A 186 -17.60 7.80 1.09
C GLY A 186 -16.81 8.75 0.21
N PHE A 187 -15.95 8.24 -0.66
CA PHE A 187 -15.39 9.05 -1.73
C PHE A 187 -16.44 9.34 -2.81
N GLU A 188 -16.38 10.56 -3.34
CA GLU A 188 -17.22 11.05 -4.43
C GLU A 188 -16.33 11.59 -5.55
N THR A 189 -16.74 11.50 -6.80
CA THR A 189 -15.97 12.04 -7.93
C THR A 189 -16.12 13.57 -8.05
N GLY A 190 -15.16 14.23 -8.69
CA GLY A 190 -15.23 15.67 -8.98
C GLY A 190 -15.16 16.58 -7.74
N ARG A 191 -14.52 16.09 -6.68
CA ARG A 191 -14.15 16.87 -5.50
C ARG A 191 -12.72 17.40 -5.65
N GLU A 192 -12.41 18.46 -4.94
CA GLU A 192 -11.03 18.99 -4.85
C GLU A 192 -10.10 18.04 -4.09
N ILE A 193 -8.78 18.10 -4.37
CA ILE A 193 -7.79 17.19 -3.77
C ILE A 193 -7.76 17.26 -2.24
N SER A 194 -7.91 18.45 -1.66
CA SER A 194 -7.93 18.66 -0.20
C SER A 194 -9.10 17.92 0.46
N TRP A 195 -10.26 17.86 -0.22
CA TRP A 195 -11.43 17.12 0.25
C TRP A 195 -11.11 15.63 0.36
N TYR A 196 -10.46 15.03 -0.66
CA TYR A 196 -10.10 13.61 -0.62
C TYR A 196 -9.12 13.29 0.51
N LYS A 197 -8.10 14.13 0.72
CA LYS A 197 -7.15 13.97 1.83
C LYS A 197 -7.86 14.00 3.18
N LYS A 198 -8.74 14.98 3.40
CA LYS A 198 -9.54 15.10 4.61
C LYS A 198 -10.48 13.90 4.77
N ARG A 199 -11.17 13.49 3.70
CA ARG A 199 -12.10 12.38 3.72
C ARG A 199 -11.41 11.06 4.04
N LEU A 200 -10.24 10.80 3.44
CA LEU A 200 -9.42 9.64 3.76
C LEU A 200 -9.11 9.61 5.26
N LEU A 201 -8.53 10.70 5.80
CA LEU A 201 -8.17 10.77 7.22
C LEU A 201 -9.37 10.55 8.14
N LEU A 202 -10.51 11.19 7.86
CA LEU A 202 -11.74 11.02 8.64
C LEU A 202 -12.29 9.59 8.56
N SER A 203 -12.21 8.94 7.40
CA SER A 203 -12.67 7.57 7.23
C SER A 203 -11.80 6.58 8.01
N LEU A 204 -10.47 6.77 8.04
CA LEU A 204 -9.56 5.87 8.76
C LEU A 204 -9.79 5.86 10.28
N ILE A 205 -10.35 6.93 10.85
CA ILE A 205 -10.72 7.00 12.27
C ILE A 205 -12.23 6.85 12.51
N SER A 206 -13.04 6.68 11.46
CA SER A 206 -14.49 6.65 11.56
C SER A 206 -14.96 5.33 12.19
N PRO A 207 -15.64 5.36 13.36
CA PRO A 207 -16.17 4.14 13.97
C PRO A 207 -17.13 3.40 13.04
N ARG A 208 -17.90 4.15 12.22
CA ARG A 208 -18.79 3.56 11.21
C ARG A 208 -18.02 2.76 10.17
N TYR A 209 -16.93 3.32 9.62
CA TYR A 209 -16.10 2.61 8.65
C TYR A 209 -15.60 1.28 9.23
N HIS A 210 -15.06 1.32 10.45
CA HIS A 210 -14.58 0.13 11.15
C HIS A 210 -15.67 -0.90 11.43
N LEU A 211 -16.86 -0.45 11.85
CA LEU A 211 -18.00 -1.34 12.10
C LEU A 211 -18.52 -1.98 10.81
N LEU A 212 -18.64 -1.22 9.73
CA LEU A 212 -19.08 -1.75 8.44
C LEU A 212 -18.08 -2.75 7.87
N PHE A 213 -16.79 -2.41 7.95
CA PHE A 213 -15.71 -3.27 7.52
C PHE A 213 -15.65 -4.58 8.31
N LEU A 214 -15.76 -4.50 9.64
CA LEU A 214 -15.84 -5.67 10.50
C LEU A 214 -17.10 -6.49 10.24
N TRP A 215 -18.25 -5.84 10.10
CA TRP A 215 -19.52 -6.50 9.83
C TRP A 215 -19.50 -7.28 8.52
N ASP A 216 -18.97 -6.69 7.45
CA ASP A 216 -18.85 -7.36 6.15
C ASP A 216 -18.04 -8.67 6.27
N ARG A 217 -16.92 -8.61 7.00
CA ARG A 217 -16.06 -9.76 7.30
C ARG A 217 -16.76 -10.81 8.16
N LEU A 218 -17.41 -10.39 9.25
CA LEU A 218 -18.14 -11.30 10.12
C LEU A 218 -19.28 -11.98 9.36
N ARG A 219 -20.02 -11.22 8.55
CA ARG A 219 -21.08 -11.75 7.70
C ARG A 219 -20.55 -12.77 6.71
N SER A 220 -19.49 -12.43 5.96
CA SER A 220 -18.86 -13.31 4.96
C SER A 220 -18.31 -14.61 5.58
N ASN A 221 -17.84 -14.56 6.83
CA ASN A 221 -17.26 -15.71 7.53
C ASN A 221 -18.29 -16.60 8.23
N PHE A 222 -19.25 -16.00 8.95
CA PHE A 222 -20.09 -16.72 9.90
C PHE A 222 -21.55 -16.86 9.45
N ILE A 223 -21.99 -16.09 8.46
CA ILE A 223 -23.40 -15.98 8.07
C ILE A 223 -23.64 -16.41 6.61
N THR A 224 -23.01 -15.72 5.65
CA THR A 224 -23.31 -15.88 4.21
C THR A 224 -22.39 -16.85 3.48
N GLY A 225 -21.21 -17.15 4.04
CA GLY A 225 -20.29 -18.11 3.46
C GLY A 225 -20.88 -19.53 3.38
N SER A 226 -20.24 -20.39 2.58
CA SER A 226 -20.60 -21.81 2.45
C SER A 226 -20.64 -22.51 3.81
N THR A 227 -21.34 -23.66 3.90
CA THR A 227 -21.39 -24.43 5.15
C THR A 227 -20.00 -24.81 5.65
N THR A 228 -19.09 -25.20 4.75
CA THR A 228 -17.70 -25.48 5.08
C THR A 228 -16.99 -24.25 5.63
N ARG A 229 -17.16 -23.07 5.02
CA ARG A 229 -16.59 -21.81 5.51
C ARG A 229 -17.09 -21.48 6.92
N ARG A 230 -18.41 -21.55 7.14
CA ARG A 230 -18.99 -21.24 8.46
C ARG A 230 -18.49 -22.19 9.53
N LEU A 231 -18.43 -23.49 9.25
CA LEU A 231 -17.88 -24.48 10.18
C LEU A 231 -16.41 -24.20 10.49
N MET A 232 -15.60 -23.88 9.48
CA MET A 232 -14.19 -23.51 9.66
C MET A 232 -14.03 -22.27 10.53
N ALA A 233 -14.75 -21.19 10.22
CA ALA A 233 -14.67 -19.93 10.95
C ALA A 233 -15.14 -20.08 12.41
N TRP A 234 -16.30 -20.73 12.63
CA TRP A 234 -16.82 -21.00 13.97
C TRP A 234 -15.89 -21.90 14.78
N SER A 235 -15.34 -22.95 14.17
CA SER A 235 -14.41 -23.85 14.87
C SER A 235 -13.13 -23.11 15.25
N MET A 236 -12.50 -22.43 14.29
CA MET A 236 -11.21 -21.80 14.51
C MET A 236 -11.31 -20.63 15.50
N HIS A 237 -12.22 -19.67 15.26
CA HIS A 237 -12.37 -18.51 16.13
C HIS A 237 -13.09 -18.85 17.44
N GLY A 238 -14.01 -19.82 17.43
CA GLY A 238 -14.68 -20.31 18.63
C GLY A 238 -13.73 -21.02 19.59
N VAL A 239 -12.82 -21.86 19.08
CA VAL A 239 -11.77 -22.48 19.91
C VAL A 239 -10.82 -21.42 20.46
N ILE A 240 -10.35 -20.48 19.63
CA ILE A 240 -9.47 -19.38 20.08
C ILE A 240 -10.15 -18.58 21.20
N LEU A 241 -11.38 -18.11 20.97
CA LEU A 241 -12.10 -17.30 21.95
C LEU A 241 -12.46 -18.10 23.20
N GLY A 242 -12.85 -19.37 23.05
CA GLY A 242 -13.12 -20.26 24.18
C GLY A 242 -11.91 -20.45 25.08
N LEU A 243 -10.73 -20.66 24.50
CA LEU A 243 -9.46 -20.75 25.25
C LEU A 243 -9.11 -19.42 25.93
N VAL A 244 -9.25 -18.30 25.23
CA VAL A 244 -9.00 -16.96 25.79
C VAL A 244 -9.89 -16.67 27.00
N VAL A 245 -11.19 -16.98 26.91
CA VAL A 245 -12.14 -16.81 28.01
C VAL A 245 -11.79 -17.75 29.16
N TRP A 246 -11.46 -19.01 28.87
CA TRP A 246 -11.09 -20.00 29.88
C TRP A 246 -9.81 -19.62 30.64
N LEU A 247 -8.83 -19.01 29.97
CA LEU A 247 -7.58 -18.54 30.57
C LEU A 247 -7.70 -17.16 31.24
N GLY A 248 -8.78 -16.41 30.99
CA GLY A 248 -8.95 -15.04 31.50
C GLY A 248 -8.16 -13.98 30.72
N ASP A 249 -7.65 -14.29 29.54
CA ASP A 249 -6.72 -13.47 28.77
C ASP A 249 -7.40 -12.53 27.76
N LEU A 250 -8.65 -12.12 28.02
CA LEU A 250 -9.44 -11.31 27.08
C LEU A 250 -8.74 -10.00 26.68
N ASN A 251 -8.07 -9.32 27.62
CA ASN A 251 -7.33 -8.09 27.33
C ASN A 251 -6.12 -8.34 26.42
N VAL A 252 -5.43 -9.47 26.64
CA VAL A 252 -4.28 -9.86 25.83
C VAL A 252 -4.73 -10.20 24.41
N TRP A 253 -5.76 -11.02 24.27
CA TRP A 253 -6.34 -11.31 22.95
C TRP A 253 -6.83 -10.03 22.25
N PHE A 254 -7.52 -9.15 22.98
CA PHE A 254 -8.04 -7.92 22.41
C PHE A 254 -6.91 -7.04 21.85
N LEU A 255 -5.88 -6.77 22.65
CA LEU A 255 -4.77 -5.88 22.26
C LEU A 255 -3.76 -6.54 21.31
N ALA A 256 -3.44 -7.82 21.48
CA ALA A 256 -2.46 -8.51 20.66
C ALA A 256 -3.03 -8.98 19.32
N TRP A 257 -4.31 -9.37 19.28
CA TRP A 257 -4.94 -9.96 18.08
C TRP A 257 -6.03 -9.07 17.49
N PHE A 258 -7.07 -8.73 18.26
CA PHE A 258 -8.26 -8.08 17.70
C PHE A 258 -7.95 -6.66 17.17
N VAL A 259 -7.21 -5.84 17.92
CA VAL A 259 -6.81 -4.50 17.49
C VAL A 259 -6.03 -4.52 16.16
N PRO A 260 -4.97 -5.34 15.98
CA PRO A 260 -4.28 -5.39 14.70
C PRO A 260 -5.12 -5.99 13.57
N VAL A 261 -5.83 -7.11 13.78
CA VAL A 261 -6.57 -7.82 12.71
C VAL A 261 -7.90 -7.14 12.35
N GLY A 262 -8.48 -6.39 13.28
CA GLY A 262 -9.70 -5.59 13.09
C GLY A 262 -9.38 -4.19 12.58
N PRO A 263 -9.34 -3.17 13.46
CA PRO A 263 -9.25 -1.78 13.04
C PRO A 263 -7.95 -1.42 12.32
N LEU A 264 -6.78 -1.92 12.72
CA LEU A 264 -5.53 -1.54 12.06
C LEU A 264 -5.40 -2.16 10.66
N LEU A 265 -5.85 -3.40 10.47
CA LEU A 265 -5.93 -4.01 9.15
C LEU A 265 -6.93 -3.28 8.25
N ALA A 266 -8.04 -2.76 8.80
CA ALA A 266 -8.97 -1.89 8.07
C ALA A 266 -8.26 -0.61 7.59
N ILE A 267 -7.50 0.06 8.47
CA ILE A 267 -6.71 1.25 8.11
C ILE A 267 -5.70 0.93 7.00
N SER A 268 -4.96 -0.17 7.15
CA SER A 268 -3.98 -0.63 6.17
C SER A 268 -4.61 -0.82 4.79
N ILE A 269 -5.75 -1.53 4.72
CA ILE A 269 -6.49 -1.76 3.47
C ILE A 269 -7.08 -0.46 2.90
N GLY A 270 -7.64 0.41 3.76
CA GLY A 270 -8.16 1.72 3.38
C GLY A 270 -7.09 2.69 2.85
N LEU A 271 -5.82 2.47 3.18
CA LEU A 271 -4.68 3.19 2.60
C LEU A 271 -4.14 2.51 1.33
N GLN A 272 -4.21 1.18 1.26
CA GLN A 272 -3.64 0.38 0.17
C GLN A 272 -4.48 0.43 -1.10
N VAL A 273 -5.79 0.17 -0.99
CA VAL A 273 -6.68 -0.03 -2.14
C VAL A 273 -6.85 1.24 -2.98
N PRO A 274 -7.10 2.44 -2.41
CA PRO A 274 -7.22 3.64 -3.24
C PRO A 274 -5.92 3.97 -4.00
N ALA A 275 -4.77 3.51 -3.48
CA ALA A 275 -3.47 3.74 -4.08
C ALA A 275 -3.05 2.68 -5.11
N GLU A 276 -3.81 1.61 -5.29
CA GLU A 276 -3.43 0.48 -6.15
C GLU A 276 -3.56 0.82 -7.64
N HIS A 277 -4.65 1.51 -8.01
CA HIS A 277 -5.00 1.82 -9.39
C HIS A 277 -5.35 3.29 -9.56
N LEU A 278 -5.27 3.76 -10.80
CA LEU A 278 -5.93 5.00 -11.22
C LEU A 278 -7.43 4.72 -11.48
N TRP A 279 -8.17 4.45 -10.40
CA TRP A 279 -9.59 4.12 -10.40
C TRP A 279 -10.42 5.09 -11.25
N LEU A 280 -11.41 4.56 -11.97
CA LEU A 280 -12.33 5.26 -12.86
C LEU A 280 -11.66 6.01 -14.02
N SER A 281 -10.40 5.67 -14.34
CA SER A 281 -9.76 6.15 -15.55
C SER A 281 -10.57 5.75 -16.78
N ARG A 282 -10.76 6.69 -17.72
CA ARG A 282 -11.45 6.39 -18.97
C ARG A 282 -10.52 5.65 -19.92
N ARG A 283 -11.00 4.54 -20.47
CA ARG A 283 -10.37 3.85 -21.59
C ARG A 283 -10.71 4.58 -22.89
N ALA A 284 -9.71 4.84 -23.73
CA ALA A 284 -9.99 5.42 -25.05
C ALA A 284 -10.65 4.37 -25.96
N SER A 285 -11.49 4.81 -26.90
CA SER A 285 -12.22 3.88 -27.79
C SER A 285 -11.29 3.01 -28.66
N ASN A 286 -10.10 3.52 -28.99
CA ASN A 286 -9.07 2.83 -29.75
C ASN A 286 -7.99 2.14 -28.90
N GLU A 287 -8.08 2.22 -27.57
CA GLU A 287 -7.10 1.63 -26.66
C GLU A 287 -7.42 0.15 -26.44
N ALA A 288 -6.44 -0.75 -26.64
CA ALA A 288 -6.62 -2.17 -26.35
C ALA A 288 -6.82 -2.38 -24.83
N PRO A 289 -7.63 -3.36 -24.39
CA PRO A 289 -7.90 -3.56 -22.96
C PRO A 289 -6.61 -3.78 -22.14
N ARG A 290 -5.65 -4.53 -22.70
CA ARG A 290 -4.35 -4.77 -22.07
C ARG A 290 -3.55 -3.49 -21.83
N ASP A 291 -3.56 -2.58 -22.80
CA ASP A 291 -2.83 -1.31 -22.70
C ASP A 291 -3.50 -0.36 -21.72
N PHE A 292 -4.83 -0.41 -21.63
CA PHE A 292 -5.59 0.25 -20.56
C PHE A 292 -5.15 -0.22 -19.17
N VAL A 293 -5.12 -1.54 -18.92
CA VAL A 293 -4.66 -2.11 -17.64
C VAL A 293 -3.25 -1.62 -17.32
N ARG A 294 -2.33 -1.70 -18.28
CA ARG A 294 -0.94 -1.25 -18.12
C ARG A 294 -0.83 0.22 -17.72
N ARG A 295 -1.70 1.07 -18.25
CA ARG A 295 -1.71 2.52 -17.99
C ARG A 295 -2.27 2.88 -16.62
N ILE A 296 -3.26 2.13 -16.12
CA ILE A 296 -3.90 2.43 -14.84
C ILE A 296 -3.19 1.77 -13.65
N SER A 297 -2.36 0.76 -13.89
CA SER A 297 -1.54 0.11 -12.88
C SER A 297 -0.14 0.74 -12.76
N HIS A 298 0.43 0.71 -11.56
CA HIS A 298 1.78 1.23 -11.28
C HIS A 298 2.45 0.48 -10.12
N GLY A 299 3.78 0.50 -10.11
CA GLY A 299 4.59 0.01 -9.02
C GLY A 299 4.67 1.07 -7.91
N ARG A 300 4.67 0.63 -6.65
CA ARG A 300 4.79 1.48 -5.46
C ARG A 300 6.03 1.11 -4.69
N PHE A 301 7.04 1.96 -4.70
CA PHE A 301 8.35 1.66 -4.11
C PHE A 301 8.69 2.59 -2.95
N PHE A 302 9.46 2.11 -1.98
CA PHE A 302 9.61 2.77 -0.69
C PHE A 302 11.06 3.16 -0.43
N LEU A 303 11.52 4.17 -1.17
CA LEU A 303 12.85 4.77 -1.03
C LEU A 303 12.80 6.27 -1.27
N VAL A 304 13.64 6.98 -0.53
CA VAL A 304 14.09 8.34 -0.84
C VAL A 304 15.48 8.23 -1.47
N ALA A 305 15.75 9.05 -2.49
CA ALA A 305 17.07 9.11 -3.13
C ALA A 305 18.18 9.30 -2.10
N ALA A 306 19.30 8.61 -2.28
CA ALA A 306 20.45 8.74 -1.40
C ALA A 306 21.02 10.18 -1.47
N PRO A 307 21.66 10.67 -0.40
CA PRO A 307 22.43 11.89 -0.45
C PRO A 307 23.44 11.91 -1.60
N ARG A 308 23.68 13.10 -2.15
CA ARG A 308 24.67 13.35 -3.20
C ARG A 308 26.07 12.90 -2.78
N ARG A 309 26.93 12.63 -3.78
CA ARG A 309 28.31 12.13 -3.54
C ARG A 309 29.34 13.25 -3.37
N ASP A 310 29.04 14.44 -3.87
CA ASP A 310 29.94 15.59 -3.97
C ASP A 310 29.82 16.59 -2.80
N LEU A 311 29.12 16.20 -1.73
CA LEU A 311 28.93 17.02 -0.53
C LEU A 311 30.20 17.03 0.34
N SER A 312 30.47 18.15 1.00
CA SER A 312 31.46 18.19 2.08
C SER A 312 31.03 17.30 3.25
N TRP A 313 31.96 16.97 4.17
CA TRP A 313 31.64 16.06 5.28
C TRP A 313 30.49 16.55 6.17
N GLY A 314 30.44 17.85 6.48
CA GLY A 314 29.37 18.44 7.29
C GLY A 314 28.00 18.39 6.59
N GLU A 315 27.97 18.73 5.30
CA GLU A 315 26.77 18.62 4.48
C GLU A 315 26.33 17.16 4.32
N ALA A 316 27.27 16.22 4.15
CA ALA A 316 26.96 14.81 4.06
C ALA A 316 26.33 14.28 5.36
N LEU A 317 26.83 14.69 6.53
CA LEU A 317 26.24 14.31 7.82
C LEU A 317 24.81 14.82 7.95
N LEU A 318 24.57 16.10 7.63
CA LEU A 318 23.23 16.69 7.63
C LEU A 318 22.31 15.99 6.61
N ALA A 319 22.82 15.70 5.41
CA ALA A 319 22.07 15.02 4.36
C ALA A 319 21.66 13.60 4.76
N TRP A 320 22.54 12.84 5.41
CA TRP A 320 22.22 11.50 5.93
C TRP A 320 21.25 11.57 7.12
N GLY A 321 21.37 12.58 7.99
CA GLY A 321 20.42 12.83 9.06
C GLY A 321 19.01 13.12 8.51
N TYR A 322 18.92 14.03 7.54
CA TYR A 322 17.67 14.34 6.83
C TYR A 322 17.11 13.11 6.10
N TRP A 323 17.94 12.38 5.35
CA TRP A 323 17.54 11.17 4.64
C TRP A 323 16.96 10.12 5.60
N SER A 324 17.61 9.93 6.76
CA SER A 324 17.15 8.97 7.77
C SER A 324 15.76 9.33 8.31
N ALA A 325 15.51 10.62 8.56
CA ALA A 325 14.19 11.11 8.95
C ALA A 325 13.17 10.98 7.81
N ALA A 326 13.56 11.32 6.58
CA ALA A 326 12.70 11.24 5.39
C ALA A 326 12.31 9.79 5.05
N MET A 327 13.13 8.81 5.39
CA MET A 327 12.85 7.38 5.21
C MET A 327 11.79 6.83 6.17
N LEU A 328 11.53 7.47 7.32
CA LEU A 328 10.56 6.97 8.30
C LEU A 328 9.16 6.76 7.70
N GLY A 329 8.69 7.71 6.89
CA GLY A 329 7.39 7.63 6.21
C GLY A 329 7.30 6.43 5.25
N PRO A 330 8.17 6.33 4.23
CA PRO A 330 8.22 5.19 3.34
C PRO A 330 8.38 3.84 4.05
N MET A 331 9.16 3.77 5.14
CA MET A 331 9.31 2.53 5.91
C MET A 331 8.04 2.13 6.64
N LEU A 332 7.32 3.10 7.20
CA LEU A 332 6.02 2.85 7.81
C LEU A 332 5.00 2.39 6.76
N GLU A 333 4.93 3.06 5.62
CA GLU A 333 4.04 2.67 4.52
C GLU A 333 4.37 1.26 3.99
N ARG A 334 5.66 0.93 3.84
CA ARG A 334 6.11 -0.41 3.44
C ARG A 334 5.76 -1.49 4.46
N GLY A 335 5.96 -1.17 5.74
CA GLY A 335 5.72 -2.09 6.85
C GLY A 335 4.25 -2.33 7.12
N PHE A 336 3.40 -1.31 6.93
CA PHE A 336 2.02 -1.33 7.36
C PHE A 336 1.00 -1.41 6.21
N VAL A 337 1.24 -0.75 5.07
CA VAL A 337 0.26 -0.58 3.98
C VAL A 337 0.60 -1.46 2.77
N CYS A 338 1.79 -1.31 2.19
CA CYS A 338 2.20 -1.99 0.96
C CYS A 338 3.20 -3.11 1.29
N VAL A 339 2.66 -4.20 1.80
CA VAL A 339 3.44 -5.29 2.39
C VAL A 339 3.80 -6.36 1.36
N SER A 340 4.71 -7.26 1.71
CA SER A 340 5.06 -8.39 0.87
C SER A 340 5.52 -7.98 -0.54
N VAL A 341 5.00 -8.62 -1.61
CA VAL A 341 5.32 -8.35 -3.03
C VAL A 341 4.45 -7.28 -3.68
N MET A 342 3.50 -6.71 -2.93
CA MET A 342 2.61 -5.62 -3.36
C MET A 342 3.31 -4.40 -4.01
N PRO A 343 4.58 -4.05 -3.71
CA PRO A 343 5.27 -2.99 -4.44
C PRO A 343 5.26 -3.13 -5.97
N ALA A 344 5.29 -4.35 -6.50
CA ALA A 344 5.33 -4.62 -7.94
C ALA A 344 4.00 -5.17 -8.48
N HIS A 345 2.86 -4.80 -7.87
CA HIS A 345 1.55 -5.36 -8.22
C HIS A 345 1.10 -5.02 -9.66
N ASP A 346 1.66 -3.99 -10.28
CA ASP A 346 1.48 -3.71 -11.71
C ASP A 346 2.03 -4.82 -12.63
N PHE A 347 3.10 -5.51 -12.23
CA PHE A 347 3.54 -6.72 -12.89
C PHE A 347 2.51 -7.83 -12.70
N HIS A 348 1.98 -7.97 -11.49
CA HIS A 348 0.96 -8.98 -11.20
C HIS A 348 -0.29 -8.82 -12.09
N HIS A 349 -0.80 -7.61 -12.30
CA HIS A 349 -1.93 -7.39 -13.23
C HIS A 349 -1.64 -7.80 -14.68
N ARG A 350 -0.37 -7.74 -15.11
CA ARG A 350 0.06 -8.16 -16.45
C ARG A 350 0.28 -9.69 -16.54
N HIS A 351 0.65 -10.31 -15.42
CA HIS A 351 1.11 -11.69 -15.34
C HIS A 351 0.47 -12.45 -14.16
N ALA A 352 -0.85 -12.33 -13.99
CA ALA A 352 -1.53 -12.75 -12.75
C ALA A 352 -1.44 -14.25 -12.40
N ARG A 353 -0.92 -15.09 -13.31
CA ARG A 353 -0.84 -16.54 -13.16
C ARG A 353 0.58 -17.10 -13.07
N ILE A 354 1.57 -16.27 -12.74
CA ILE A 354 2.94 -16.74 -12.58
C ILE A 354 3.16 -17.36 -11.20
N MET A 355 3.89 -18.48 -11.16
CA MET A 355 4.20 -19.19 -9.90
C MET A 355 5.35 -18.51 -9.14
N GLU A 356 6.19 -17.77 -9.86
CA GLU A 356 7.36 -17.06 -9.34
C GLU A 356 6.97 -15.72 -8.68
N TRP A 357 5.71 -15.58 -8.28
CA TRP A 357 5.20 -14.37 -7.65
C TRP A 357 6.00 -13.85 -6.44
N PRO A 358 6.67 -14.70 -5.61
CA PRO A 358 7.48 -14.19 -4.50
C PRO A 358 8.65 -13.28 -4.93
N VAL A 359 9.04 -13.33 -6.21
CA VAL A 359 10.12 -12.53 -6.80
C VAL A 359 9.64 -11.61 -7.93
N GLU A 360 8.35 -11.29 -8.02
CA GLU A 360 7.74 -10.44 -9.06
C GLU A 360 8.46 -9.11 -9.29
N HIS A 361 8.94 -8.48 -8.24
CA HIS A 361 9.69 -7.22 -8.34
C HIS A 361 10.98 -7.36 -9.18
N TYR A 362 11.66 -8.52 -9.12
CA TYR A 362 12.79 -8.83 -9.99
C TYR A 362 12.34 -9.12 -11.43
N LEU A 363 11.27 -9.89 -11.62
CA LEU A 363 10.73 -10.20 -12.95
C LEU A 363 10.29 -8.93 -13.67
N ARG A 364 9.61 -8.03 -12.96
CA ARG A 364 9.28 -6.68 -13.42
C ARG A 364 10.50 -5.89 -13.85
N GLN A 365 11.56 -5.89 -13.04
CA GLN A 365 12.78 -5.18 -13.40
C GLN A 365 13.45 -5.79 -14.62
N HIS A 366 13.45 -7.12 -14.77
CA HIS A 366 14.01 -7.79 -15.95
C HIS A 366 13.24 -7.46 -17.23
N GLU A 367 11.92 -7.29 -17.18
CA GLU A 367 11.16 -6.81 -18.35
C GLU A 367 11.56 -5.39 -18.73
N ILE A 368 11.72 -4.50 -17.74
CA ILE A 368 12.20 -3.13 -17.98
C ILE A 368 13.61 -3.15 -18.58
N ASP A 369 14.50 -3.98 -18.04
CA ASP A 369 15.88 -4.11 -18.51
C ASP A 369 15.96 -4.64 -19.95
N ARG A 370 14.95 -5.41 -20.39
CA ARG A 370 14.78 -5.92 -21.76
C ARG A 370 14.07 -4.93 -22.70
N GLY A 371 13.68 -3.75 -22.21
CA GLY A 371 13.12 -2.67 -23.02
C GLY A 371 11.63 -2.39 -22.83
N ALA A 372 10.96 -3.01 -21.84
CA ALA A 372 9.59 -2.61 -21.50
C ALA A 372 9.59 -1.19 -20.92
N SER A 373 8.91 -0.26 -21.61
CA SER A 373 8.91 1.18 -21.27
C SER A 373 7.61 1.67 -20.64
N ASP A 374 6.60 0.82 -20.54
CA ASP A 374 5.23 1.14 -20.10
C ASP A 374 5.00 0.90 -18.60
N TYR A 375 6.03 0.55 -17.84
CA TYR A 375 5.97 0.46 -16.38
C TYR A 375 6.10 1.86 -15.75
N ARG A 376 5.25 2.13 -14.76
CA ARG A 376 5.29 3.38 -13.99
C ARG A 376 5.74 3.10 -12.56
N ASP A 377 6.78 3.81 -12.13
CA ASP A 377 7.26 3.76 -10.74
C ASP A 377 6.70 4.97 -9.97
N ILE A 378 6.02 4.72 -8.85
CA ILE A 378 5.61 5.75 -7.89
C ILE A 378 6.33 5.47 -6.56
N TYR A 379 7.00 6.49 -6.02
CA TYR A 379 7.74 6.35 -4.76
C TYR A 379 6.87 6.83 -3.59
N GLY A 380 6.46 5.88 -2.74
CA GLY A 380 5.57 6.08 -1.59
C GLY A 380 4.08 5.89 -1.91
N ASN A 381 3.34 5.38 -0.93
CA ASN A 381 1.89 5.20 -1.01
C ASN A 381 1.17 6.56 -1.00
N SER A 382 1.68 7.54 -0.27
CA SER A 382 1.17 8.91 -0.26
C SER A 382 1.19 9.56 -1.66
N ALA A 383 2.24 9.31 -2.45
CA ALA A 383 2.32 9.81 -3.82
C ALA A 383 1.30 9.11 -4.75
N ALA A 384 1.11 7.80 -4.57
CA ALA A 384 0.11 7.03 -5.32
C ALA A 384 -1.33 7.49 -4.98
N LEU A 385 -1.63 7.75 -3.71
CA LEU A 385 -2.89 8.38 -3.29
C LEU A 385 -3.08 9.76 -3.93
N GLY A 386 -2.01 10.56 -4.02
CA GLY A 386 -2.04 11.84 -4.72
C GLY A 386 -2.43 11.71 -6.19
N ALA A 387 -1.90 10.71 -6.90
CA ALA A 387 -2.27 10.42 -8.29
C ALA A 387 -3.74 9.99 -8.41
N PHE A 388 -4.21 9.11 -7.52
CA PHE A 388 -5.62 8.71 -7.45
C PHE A 388 -6.55 9.93 -7.23
N PHE A 389 -6.25 10.78 -6.24
CA PHE A 389 -7.04 11.98 -5.96
C PHE A 389 -7.05 12.95 -7.14
N ALA A 390 -5.93 13.10 -7.83
CA ALA A 390 -5.85 13.93 -9.03
C ALA A 390 -6.77 13.39 -10.14
N THR A 391 -6.73 12.08 -10.42
CA THR A 391 -7.64 11.44 -11.39
C THR A 391 -9.10 11.68 -11.02
N TRP A 392 -9.50 11.46 -9.76
CA TRP A 392 -10.88 11.61 -9.33
C TRP A 392 -11.38 13.05 -9.31
N SER A 393 -10.49 14.01 -9.02
CA SER A 393 -10.82 15.44 -9.04
C SER A 393 -11.21 15.97 -10.41
N GLN A 394 -10.71 15.32 -11.48
CA GLN A 394 -10.98 15.71 -12.87
C GLN A 394 -12.27 15.09 -13.41
N LEU A 395 -12.85 14.12 -12.71
CA LEU A 395 -14.11 13.50 -13.11
C LEU A 395 -15.30 14.44 -12.82
N PRO A 396 -16.40 14.36 -13.59
CA PRO A 396 -17.63 15.04 -13.22
C PRO A 396 -18.10 14.63 -11.82
N ARG A 397 -18.81 15.53 -11.13
CA ARG A 397 -19.51 15.16 -9.89
C ARG A 397 -20.54 14.08 -10.18
N ASN A 398 -20.69 13.11 -9.28
CA ASN A 398 -21.63 11.98 -9.40
C ASN A 398 -21.43 11.16 -10.69
N PHE A 399 -20.17 11.02 -11.14
CA PHE A 399 -19.83 10.31 -12.38
C PHE A 399 -20.26 8.84 -12.34
N VAL A 400 -20.12 8.20 -11.17
CA VAL A 400 -20.74 6.90 -10.91
C VAL A 400 -22.06 7.17 -10.20
N PRO A 401 -23.20 6.70 -10.73
CA PRO A 401 -24.47 6.79 -10.03
C PRO A 401 -24.30 6.12 -8.67
N HIS A 402 -24.57 6.88 -7.60
CA HIS A 402 -24.58 6.31 -6.26
C HIS A 402 -25.68 5.27 -6.21
N HIS A 403 -25.35 3.99 -6.41
CA HIS A 403 -26.24 2.92 -5.99
C HIS A 403 -26.41 3.11 -4.49
N LEU A 404 -27.65 3.40 -4.10
CA LEU A 404 -28.10 3.40 -2.72
C LEU A 404 -27.83 2.00 -2.16
N THR A 405 -26.61 1.76 -1.68
CA THR A 405 -26.45 0.77 -0.63
C THR A 405 -27.37 1.21 0.51
N LEU A 406 -27.95 0.27 1.24
CA LEU A 406 -28.85 0.52 2.40
C LEU A 406 -28.28 1.54 3.42
N LEU A 407 -27.00 1.87 3.29
CA LEU A 407 -26.21 2.77 4.13
C LEU A 407 -26.09 4.21 3.60
N GLY A 408 -26.30 4.47 2.30
CA GLY A 408 -26.14 5.79 1.68
C GLY A 408 -27.18 6.84 2.10
N ALA A 409 -28.32 6.43 2.68
CA ALA A 409 -29.32 7.36 3.18
C ALA A 409 -28.89 8.09 4.47
N CYS A 410 -28.03 7.48 5.29
CA CYS A 410 -27.52 8.07 6.54
C CYS A 410 -26.26 8.93 6.34
N GLU A 411 -25.60 8.83 5.18
CA GLU A 411 -24.33 9.52 4.89
C GLU A 411 -24.50 11.01 4.54
N ARG A 412 -25.72 11.45 4.22
CA ARG A 412 -26.00 12.84 3.78
C ARG A 412 -26.01 13.89 4.88
N ARG A 413 -25.73 13.55 6.14
CA ARG A 413 -25.91 14.47 7.29
C ARG A 413 -24.64 14.87 8.05
N PHE A 414 -23.44 14.55 7.56
CA PHE A 414 -22.18 14.99 8.21
C PHE A 414 -21.13 15.48 7.22
#